data_AF-A0A9E6ESQ1-F1
#
_entry.id   AF-A0A9E6ESQ1-F1
#
_cell.length_a   1.000
_cell.length_b   1.000
_cell.length_c   1.000
_cell.angle_alpha   90.00
_cell.angle_beta   90.00
_cell.angle_gamma   90.00
#
_symmetry.space_group_name_H-M   'P 1'
#
loop_
_entity.id
_entity.type
_entity.pdbx_description
1 polymer ?
#
loop_
_entity_poly.entity_id
_entity_poly.type
_entity_poly.pdbx_seq_one_letter_code
_entity_poly.pdbx_strand_id
1 'polypeptide(L)'
;MKKVFYIITLSAFVLFFACGRYEDGPEFSLRSVKNRITGSWKVDKFYIDGIDSTDEFNSKLGCKIDFNLESFNGADHIWKCILNNCNNNSIFQGDWWFYDNKIKMIHTYFIDDSTFISAIGPFGKGRSTKWTILRLTNKEFNLTTDNWHDIAGIAASSSVYLLNLKKQ
;
A
#
# COMPACT_ATOMS: atom_id res chain seq x y z
N MET A 1 -4.60 -29.72 -42.38
CA MET A 1 -5.31 -28.43 -42.27
C MET A 1 -6.40 -28.42 -41.20
N LYS A 2 -7.28 -29.45 -41.10
CA LYS A 2 -8.35 -29.51 -40.06
C LYS A 2 -7.84 -29.41 -38.61
N LYS A 3 -6.69 -30.02 -38.28
CA LYS A 3 -6.09 -29.98 -36.93
C LYS A 3 -5.58 -28.58 -36.51
N VAL A 4 -5.07 -27.79 -37.46
CA VAL A 4 -4.63 -26.41 -37.23
C VAL A 4 -5.84 -25.49 -37.03
N PHE A 5 -6.92 -25.75 -37.77
CA PHE A 5 -8.18 -25.03 -37.60
C PHE A 5 -8.74 -25.19 -36.18
N TYR A 6 -8.70 -26.40 -35.60
CA TYR A 6 -9.14 -26.65 -34.21
C TYR A 6 -8.30 -25.94 -33.15
N ILE A 7 -6.98 -25.82 -33.34
CA ILE A 7 -6.10 -25.11 -32.39
C ILE A 7 -6.36 -23.59 -32.44
N ILE A 8 -6.59 -23.04 -33.63
CA ILE A 8 -6.92 -21.62 -33.81
C ILE A 8 -8.32 -21.29 -33.27
N THR A 9 -9.30 -22.19 -33.44
CA THR A 9 -10.64 -21.99 -32.85
C THR A 9 -10.64 -22.12 -31.33
N LEU A 10 -9.84 -23.01 -30.76
CA LEU A 10 -9.72 -23.16 -29.30
C LEU A 10 -9.01 -21.96 -28.65
N SER A 11 -7.96 -21.40 -29.28
CA SER A 11 -7.28 -20.21 -28.77
C SER A 11 -8.13 -18.94 -28.88
N ALA A 12 -8.92 -18.82 -29.95
CA ALA A 12 -9.89 -17.73 -30.09
C ALA A 12 -10.99 -17.80 -29.01
N PHE A 13 -11.46 -19.00 -28.65
CA PHE A 13 -12.48 -19.17 -27.61
C PHE A 13 -11.99 -18.73 -26.21
N VAL A 14 -10.73 -18.99 -25.87
CA VAL A 14 -10.11 -18.53 -24.59
C VAL A 14 -10.01 -16.99 -24.56
N LEU A 15 -9.77 -16.35 -25.71
CA LEU A 15 -9.72 -14.89 -25.81
C LEU A 15 -11.12 -14.26 -25.75
N PHE A 16 -12.16 -14.90 -26.30
CA PHE A 16 -13.54 -14.40 -26.21
C PHE A 16 -14.13 -14.49 -24.79
N PHE A 17 -13.75 -15.50 -23.99
CA PHE A 17 -14.09 -15.52 -22.55
C PHE A 17 -13.24 -14.56 -21.70
N ALA A 18 -12.07 -14.14 -22.19
CA ALA A 18 -11.24 -13.14 -21.53
C ALA A 18 -11.68 -11.69 -21.81
N CYS A 19 -12.46 -11.45 -22.88
CA CYS A 19 -12.68 -10.10 -23.42
C CYS A 19 -14.11 -9.55 -23.22
N GLY A 20 -14.90 -10.11 -22.29
CA GLY A 20 -16.34 -9.80 -22.20
C GLY A 20 -16.89 -9.23 -20.88
N ARG A 21 -16.09 -8.95 -19.82
CA ARG A 21 -16.73 -8.80 -18.50
C ARG A 21 -16.18 -7.84 -17.45
N TYR A 22 -15.23 -6.96 -17.74
CA TYR A 22 -14.69 -6.11 -16.67
C TYR A 22 -14.41 -4.68 -17.12
N GLU A 23 -15.10 -3.71 -16.50
CA GLU A 23 -14.58 -2.35 -16.34
C GLU A 23 -13.29 -2.32 -15.46
N ASP A 24 -12.89 -3.49 -14.94
CA ASP A 24 -11.80 -3.74 -13.99
C ASP A 24 -10.70 -4.70 -14.47
N GLY A 25 -10.76 -5.18 -15.73
CA GLY A 25 -9.80 -6.16 -16.26
C GLY A 25 -9.84 -7.56 -15.58
N PRO A 26 -9.03 -8.52 -16.06
CA PRO A 26 -9.00 -9.86 -15.49
C PRO A 26 -8.60 -9.86 -14.00
N GLU A 27 -9.24 -10.71 -13.19
CA GLU A 27 -8.96 -10.87 -11.74
C GLU A 27 -7.50 -11.24 -11.43
N PHE A 28 -6.79 -11.75 -12.43
CA PHE A 28 -5.36 -12.02 -12.37
C PHE A 28 -4.57 -10.85 -12.97
N SER A 29 -3.90 -10.09 -12.10
CA SER A 29 -2.93 -9.10 -12.54
C SER A 29 -1.61 -9.78 -12.93
N LEU A 30 -1.17 -9.57 -14.17
CA LEU A 30 0.18 -9.94 -14.63
C LEU A 30 1.28 -9.02 -14.05
N ARG A 31 0.90 -7.94 -13.36
CA ARG A 31 1.85 -7.04 -12.70
C ARG A 31 2.34 -7.68 -11.41
N SER A 32 3.66 -7.57 -11.18
CA SER A 32 4.26 -7.95 -9.90
C SER A 32 3.58 -7.20 -8.74
N VAL A 33 3.59 -7.79 -7.54
CA VAL A 33 3.05 -7.14 -6.32
C VAL A 33 3.68 -5.77 -6.12
N LYS A 34 5.01 -5.68 -6.31
CA LYS A 34 5.78 -4.44 -6.30
C LYS A 34 5.17 -3.39 -7.23
N ASN A 35 4.96 -3.72 -8.51
CA ASN A 35 4.44 -2.78 -9.50
C ASN A 35 2.96 -2.39 -9.27
N ARG A 36 2.20 -3.20 -8.52
CA ARG A 36 0.84 -2.84 -8.12
C ARG A 36 0.83 -1.84 -6.97
N ILE A 37 1.72 -1.99 -5.99
CA ILE A 37 1.86 -1.08 -4.86
C ILE A 37 2.32 0.31 -5.33
N THR A 38 3.24 0.37 -6.29
CA THR A 38 3.84 1.64 -6.72
C THR A 38 2.85 2.63 -7.30
N GLY A 39 3.08 3.92 -7.03
CA GLY A 39 2.27 5.05 -7.47
C GLY A 39 1.50 5.72 -6.34
N SER A 40 0.59 6.61 -6.72
CA SER A 40 -0.20 7.42 -5.80
C SER A 40 -1.45 6.71 -5.31
N TRP A 41 -1.71 6.83 -4.03
CA TRP A 41 -2.87 6.28 -3.36
C TRP A 41 -3.51 7.32 -2.46
N LYS A 42 -4.82 7.53 -2.60
CA LYS A 42 -5.62 8.34 -1.69
C LYS A 42 -6.03 7.49 -0.48
N VAL A 43 -5.95 8.05 0.71
CA VAL A 43 -6.50 7.44 1.92
C VAL A 43 -8.03 7.48 1.83
N ASP A 44 -8.64 6.31 1.75
CA ASP A 44 -10.10 6.14 1.67
C ASP A 44 -10.69 5.97 3.07
N LYS A 45 -10.11 5.06 3.86
CA LYS A 45 -10.48 4.84 5.25
C LYS A 45 -9.28 4.48 6.12
N PHE A 46 -9.31 4.93 7.37
CA PHE A 46 -8.39 4.51 8.41
C PHE A 46 -9.17 4.18 9.68
N TYR A 47 -8.99 2.97 10.22
CA TYR A 47 -9.65 2.52 11.44
C TYR A 47 -8.63 2.18 12.52
N ILE A 48 -8.99 2.50 13.76
CA ILE A 48 -8.30 2.07 14.99
C ILE A 48 -9.31 1.29 15.81
N ASP A 49 -9.07 -0.01 16.03
CA ASP A 49 -9.97 -0.90 16.78
C ASP A 49 -11.43 -0.87 16.27
N GLY A 50 -11.59 -0.74 14.94
CA GLY A 50 -12.90 -0.67 14.27
C GLY A 50 -13.57 0.71 14.29
N ILE A 51 -13.00 1.71 14.96
CA ILE A 51 -13.48 3.09 14.96
C ILE A 51 -12.90 3.82 13.76
N ASP A 52 -13.74 4.50 12.96
CA ASP A 52 -13.29 5.29 11.81
C ASP A 52 -12.55 6.56 12.30
N SER A 53 -11.25 6.62 12.04
CA SER A 53 -10.35 7.72 12.39
C SER A 53 -9.80 8.42 11.15
N THR A 54 -10.50 8.33 10.01
CA THR A 54 -10.03 8.85 8.72
C THR A 54 -9.80 10.36 8.73
N ASP A 55 -10.72 11.13 9.32
CA ASP A 55 -10.60 12.59 9.37
C ASP A 55 -9.43 13.01 10.26
N GLU A 56 -9.23 12.33 11.39
CA GLU A 56 -8.09 12.54 12.27
C GLU A 56 -6.77 12.25 11.54
N PHE A 57 -6.68 11.11 10.86
CA PHE A 57 -5.53 10.74 10.04
C PHE A 57 -5.22 11.81 8.99
N ASN A 58 -6.22 12.22 8.22
CA ASN A 58 -6.06 13.20 7.15
C ASN A 58 -5.65 14.58 7.68
N SER A 59 -6.16 14.98 8.86
CA SER A 59 -5.82 16.26 9.48
C SER A 59 -4.38 16.27 10.02
N LYS A 60 -3.92 15.16 10.62
CA LYS A 60 -2.62 15.05 11.29
C LYS A 60 -1.47 14.71 10.35
N LEU A 61 -1.70 13.82 9.39
CA LEU A 61 -0.65 13.23 8.57
C LEU A 61 -0.84 13.51 7.08
N GLY A 62 -2.05 13.30 6.58
CA GLY A 62 -2.36 13.59 5.19
C GLY A 62 -3.29 12.60 4.54
N CYS A 63 -3.69 12.90 3.30
CA CYS A 63 -4.74 12.17 2.61
C CYS A 63 -4.23 11.35 1.42
N LYS A 64 -2.91 11.34 1.18
CA LYS A 64 -2.29 10.66 0.05
C LYS A 64 -0.97 10.02 0.45
N ILE A 65 -0.73 8.81 -0.04
CA ILE A 65 0.50 8.05 0.11
C ILE A 65 1.05 7.71 -1.28
N ASP A 66 2.30 8.09 -1.54
CA ASP A 66 3.03 7.74 -2.75
C ASP A 66 4.06 6.66 -2.44
N PHE A 67 3.96 5.51 -3.11
CA PHE A 67 4.97 4.45 -3.04
C PHE A 67 5.85 4.52 -4.29
N ASN A 68 7.11 4.90 -4.14
CA ASN A 68 8.07 5.03 -5.22
C ASN A 68 9.04 3.86 -5.23
N LEU A 69 9.77 3.66 -6.34
CA LEU A 69 10.86 2.68 -6.46
C LEU A 69 12.25 3.32 -6.39
N GLU A 70 12.31 4.60 -6.08
CA GLU A 70 13.56 5.29 -5.79
C GLU A 70 14.14 4.69 -4.51
N SER A 71 15.40 4.27 -4.57
CA SER A 71 16.12 3.77 -3.41
C SER A 71 16.22 4.88 -2.36
N PHE A 72 15.83 4.55 -1.14
CA PHE A 72 16.00 5.46 -0.02
C PHE A 72 17.43 5.32 0.53
N ASN A 73 18.19 6.42 0.55
CA ASN A 73 19.58 6.45 1.01
C ASN A 73 20.54 5.46 0.31
N GLY A 74 20.23 5.04 -0.93
CA GLY A 74 21.10 4.13 -1.70
C GLY A 74 21.08 2.67 -1.24
N ALA A 75 20.17 2.30 -0.33
CA ALA A 75 19.99 0.91 0.06
C ALA A 75 19.21 0.12 -1.00
N ASP A 76 19.74 -1.03 -1.40
CA ASP A 76 19.06 -1.93 -2.31
C ASP A 76 17.79 -2.52 -1.66
N HIS A 77 16.72 -2.61 -2.45
CA HIS A 77 15.42 -3.17 -2.04
C HIS A 77 14.67 -2.41 -0.92
N ILE A 78 15.15 -1.22 -0.54
CA ILE A 78 14.44 -0.28 0.33
C ILE A 78 14.03 0.93 -0.51
N TRP A 79 12.73 1.20 -0.58
CA TRP A 79 12.20 2.22 -1.47
C TRP A 79 11.48 3.34 -0.72
N LYS A 80 11.40 4.52 -1.31
CA LYS A 80 10.76 5.68 -0.68
C LYS A 80 9.22 5.58 -0.66
N CYS A 81 8.61 5.94 0.47
CA CYS A 81 7.20 6.29 0.57
C CYS A 81 7.02 7.75 1.05
N ILE A 82 5.97 8.42 0.56
CA ILE A 82 5.70 9.83 0.90
C ILE A 82 4.23 9.98 1.28
N LEU A 83 3.99 10.44 2.50
CA LEU A 83 2.68 10.89 2.98
C LEU A 83 2.55 12.39 2.68
N ASN A 84 1.57 12.77 1.88
CA ASN A 84 1.31 14.17 1.55
C ASN A 84 0.12 14.67 2.35
N ASN A 85 0.33 15.72 3.13
CA ASN A 85 -0.75 16.43 3.80
C ASN A 85 -1.48 17.32 2.80
N CYS A 86 -2.75 17.02 2.60
CA CYS A 86 -3.60 17.71 1.64
C CYS A 86 -4.11 19.07 2.15
N ASN A 87 -3.84 19.40 3.42
CA ASN A 87 -4.32 20.62 4.07
C ASN A 87 -3.22 21.66 4.29
N ASN A 88 -1.93 21.27 4.36
CA ASN A 88 -0.87 22.20 4.77
C ASN A 88 0.50 22.01 4.08
N ASN A 89 0.57 21.42 2.88
CA ASN A 89 1.80 21.17 2.11
C ASN A 89 2.91 20.39 2.86
N SER A 90 2.62 19.88 4.06
CA SER A 90 3.59 19.07 4.81
C SER A 90 3.74 17.72 4.14
N ILE A 91 4.97 17.23 4.10
CA ILE A 91 5.30 15.92 3.54
C ILE A 91 6.04 15.10 4.60
N PHE A 92 5.58 13.87 4.81
CA PHE A 92 6.28 12.93 5.67
C PHE A 92 6.92 11.87 4.79
N GLN A 93 8.23 11.75 4.89
CA GLN A 93 8.99 10.78 4.13
C GLN A 93 9.27 9.55 4.99
N GLY A 94 9.17 8.42 4.33
CA GLY A 94 9.58 7.15 4.90
C GLY A 94 10.10 6.21 3.84
N ASP A 95 10.36 5.00 4.27
CA ASP A 95 10.78 3.91 3.43
C ASP A 95 9.84 2.71 3.54
N TRP A 96 9.85 1.88 2.50
CA TRP A 96 9.09 0.65 2.43
C TRP A 96 9.86 -0.47 1.74
N TRP A 97 9.66 -1.69 2.22
CA TRP A 97 10.25 -2.90 1.64
C TRP A 97 9.41 -4.13 1.98
N PHE A 98 9.70 -5.24 1.29
CA PHE A 98 9.06 -6.52 1.57
C PHE A 98 9.77 -7.24 2.73
N TYR A 99 9.01 -7.56 3.77
CA TYR A 99 9.48 -8.36 4.90
C TYR A 99 9.26 -9.85 4.55
N ASP A 100 10.30 -10.50 4.03
CA ASP A 100 10.34 -11.90 3.55
C ASP A 100 9.71 -12.18 2.17
N ASN A 101 10.21 -13.23 1.50
CA ASN A 101 9.84 -13.70 0.17
C ASN A 101 8.44 -14.31 0.09
N LYS A 102 7.69 -14.38 1.20
CA LYS A 102 6.34 -14.95 1.25
C LYS A 102 5.36 -14.06 2.00
N ILE A 103 4.23 -13.83 1.34
CA ILE A 103 2.99 -13.21 1.82
C ILE A 103 3.15 -11.75 2.26
N LYS A 104 3.27 -10.88 1.25
CA LYS A 104 2.73 -9.52 1.20
C LYS A 104 2.82 -8.73 2.52
N MET A 105 4.03 -8.61 3.08
CA MET A 105 4.27 -7.75 4.24
C MET A 105 5.06 -6.52 3.83
N ILE A 106 4.61 -5.34 4.24
CA ILE A 106 5.28 -4.06 3.98
C ILE A 106 5.75 -3.51 5.31
N HIS A 107 7.05 -3.31 5.42
CA HIS A 107 7.58 -2.51 6.51
C HIS A 107 7.51 -1.03 6.12
N THR A 108 7.05 -0.14 7.00
CA THR A 108 7.12 1.32 6.77
C THR A 108 7.85 2.02 7.91
N TYR A 109 8.75 2.95 7.61
CA TYR A 109 9.42 3.75 8.63
C TYR A 109 9.49 5.23 8.25
N PHE A 110 9.02 6.14 9.12
CA PHE A 110 8.91 7.59 8.82
C PHE A 110 9.90 8.41 9.64
N ILE A 111 10.57 9.38 9.01
CA ILE A 111 11.80 10.00 9.56
C ILE A 111 11.62 11.44 10.04
N ASP A 112 10.55 12.14 9.65
CA ASP A 112 10.57 13.60 9.45
C ASP A 112 11.22 14.47 10.56
N ASP A 113 11.96 15.48 10.10
CA ASP A 113 12.89 16.36 10.84
C ASP A 113 12.19 17.56 11.49
N SER A 114 10.89 17.73 11.24
CA SER A 114 10.09 18.82 11.82
C SER A 114 9.66 18.53 13.27
N THR A 115 9.60 19.58 14.08
CA THR A 115 9.26 19.57 15.52
C THR A 115 7.80 19.19 15.83
N PHE A 116 7.07 18.57 14.90
CA PHE A 116 5.66 18.21 15.06
C PHE A 116 5.46 16.69 15.20
N ILE A 117 5.04 16.30 16.40
CA ILE A 117 4.72 14.94 16.84
C ILE A 117 3.26 14.60 16.44
N SER A 118 2.86 14.77 15.18
CA SER A 118 1.50 14.40 14.75
C SER A 118 1.41 12.89 14.47
N ALA A 119 1.66 12.08 15.49
CA ALA A 119 1.64 10.64 15.36
C ALA A 119 0.23 10.08 15.62
N ILE A 120 -0.19 9.10 14.82
CA ILE A 120 -1.45 8.36 15.00
C ILE A 120 -1.18 6.89 14.70
N GLY A 121 -1.32 6.05 15.73
CA GLY A 121 -1.07 4.61 15.64
C GLY A 121 0.27 4.25 14.97
N PRO A 122 0.32 3.46 13.90
CA PRO A 122 1.56 3.02 13.27
C PRO A 122 2.33 4.11 12.50
N PHE A 123 1.79 5.34 12.44
CA PHE A 123 2.36 6.43 11.66
C PHE A 123 2.91 7.55 12.54
N GLY A 124 4.04 8.10 12.13
CA GLY A 124 4.74 9.17 12.83
C GLY A 124 6.25 8.94 12.87
N LYS A 125 7.00 9.96 13.27
CA LYS A 125 8.46 9.92 13.35
C LYS A 125 8.94 8.74 14.20
N GLY A 126 9.89 7.99 13.67
CA GLY A 126 10.53 6.89 14.37
C GLY A 126 9.65 5.66 14.55
N ARG A 127 8.51 5.57 13.87
CA ARG A 127 7.64 4.39 13.93
C ARG A 127 7.96 3.44 12.80
N SER A 128 8.17 2.19 13.15
CA SER A 128 8.36 1.05 12.26
C SER A 128 7.12 0.18 12.34
N THR A 129 6.51 -0.13 11.19
CA THR A 129 5.27 -0.92 11.17
C THR A 129 5.34 -2.01 10.15
N LYS A 130 4.90 -3.22 10.53
CA LYS A 130 4.69 -4.34 9.60
C LYS A 130 3.23 -4.43 9.22
N TRP A 131 2.94 -4.18 7.95
CA TRP A 131 1.59 -4.26 7.39
C TRP A 131 1.37 -5.57 6.66
N THR A 132 0.24 -6.22 6.90
CA THR A 132 -0.27 -7.33 6.09
C THR A 132 -1.18 -6.79 4.99
N ILE A 133 -0.92 -7.15 3.74
CA ILE A 133 -1.82 -6.79 2.62
C ILE A 133 -3.03 -7.72 2.59
N LEU A 134 -4.19 -7.17 2.95
CA LEU A 134 -5.49 -7.85 2.85
C LEU A 134 -5.98 -7.91 1.41
N ARG A 135 -5.88 -6.80 0.68
CA ARG A 135 -6.32 -6.69 -0.73
C ARG A 135 -5.38 -5.78 -1.50
N LEU A 136 -5.05 -6.17 -2.73
CA LEU A 136 -4.25 -5.35 -3.65
C LEU A 136 -4.70 -5.58 -5.09
N THR A 137 -5.42 -4.61 -5.63
CA THR A 137 -5.83 -4.53 -7.03
C THR A 137 -5.19 -3.29 -7.67
N ASN A 138 -5.59 -2.94 -8.90
CA ASN A 138 -5.18 -1.67 -9.50
C ASN A 138 -5.97 -0.46 -8.96
N LYS A 139 -7.06 -0.68 -8.23
CA LYS A 139 -7.94 0.38 -7.69
C LYS A 139 -7.95 0.46 -6.17
N GLU A 140 -7.69 -0.66 -5.49
CA GLU A 140 -7.81 -0.79 -4.05
C GLU A 140 -6.57 -1.40 -3.44
N PHE A 141 -6.20 -0.89 -2.28
CA PHE A 141 -5.07 -1.38 -1.51
C PHE A 141 -5.38 -1.30 -0.02
N ASN A 142 -5.64 -2.46 0.57
CA ASN A 142 -6.09 -2.58 1.95
C ASN A 142 -5.02 -3.28 2.78
N LEU A 143 -4.68 -2.67 3.89
CA LEU A 143 -3.61 -3.06 4.80
C LEU A 143 -4.16 -3.22 6.21
N THR A 144 -3.57 -4.14 6.97
CA THR A 144 -3.81 -4.26 8.41
C THR A 144 -2.51 -4.44 9.18
N THR A 145 -2.50 -3.99 10.42
CA THR A 145 -1.41 -4.24 11.36
C THR A 145 -1.94 -4.16 12.78
N ASP A 146 -1.39 -4.99 13.65
CA ASP A 146 -1.51 -4.93 15.10
C ASP A 146 -0.12 -4.75 15.74
N ASN A 147 0.90 -4.51 14.91
CA ASN A 147 2.30 -4.59 15.30
C ASN A 147 3.11 -3.45 14.68
N TRP A 148 3.41 -2.48 15.52
CA TRP A 148 4.37 -1.42 15.25
C TRP A 148 5.22 -1.12 16.48
N HIS A 149 6.42 -0.62 16.22
CA HIS A 149 7.41 -0.26 17.22
C HIS A 149 7.80 1.21 17.06
N ASP A 150 8.05 1.88 18.17
CA ASP A 150 8.76 3.16 18.16
C ASP A 150 10.29 2.96 18.13
N ILE A 151 11.04 4.06 18.03
CA ILE A 151 12.52 4.07 18.06
C ILE A 151 13.11 3.47 19.34
N ALA A 152 12.34 3.36 20.42
CA ALA A 152 12.78 2.71 21.66
C ALA A 152 12.56 1.18 21.62
N GLY A 153 12.00 0.64 20.53
CA GLY A 153 11.67 -0.77 20.38
C GLY A 153 10.48 -1.20 21.24
N ILE A 154 9.75 -0.24 21.83
CA ILE A 154 8.58 -0.53 22.65
C ILE A 154 7.43 -0.84 21.67
N ALA A 155 6.90 -2.06 21.74
CA ALA A 155 5.67 -2.41 21.03
C ALA A 155 4.56 -1.51 21.57
N ALA A 156 4.06 -0.62 20.73
CA ALA A 156 3.11 0.39 21.14
C ALA A 156 1.71 -0.05 20.70
N SER A 157 0.93 -0.50 21.68
CA SER A 157 -0.48 -0.87 21.57
C SER A 157 -0.81 -2.27 21.08
N SER A 158 -1.85 -2.86 21.68
CA SER A 158 -2.58 -4.05 21.23
C SER A 158 -3.70 -3.72 20.23
N SER A 159 -3.75 -2.47 19.74
CA SER A 159 -4.77 -2.02 18.80
C SER A 159 -4.57 -2.60 17.41
N VAL A 160 -5.67 -2.90 16.73
CA VAL A 160 -5.70 -3.29 15.32
C VAL A 160 -5.98 -2.07 14.46
N TYR A 161 -5.13 -1.87 13.46
CA TYR A 161 -5.25 -0.79 12.49
C TYR A 161 -5.66 -1.36 11.13
N LEU A 162 -6.55 -0.64 10.45
CA LEU A 162 -6.93 -0.92 9.06
C LEU A 162 -6.74 0.34 8.24
N LEU A 163 -6.01 0.22 7.13
CA LEU A 163 -5.82 1.30 6.18
C LEU A 163 -6.32 0.85 4.81
N ASN A 164 -7.33 1.54 4.30
CA ASN A 164 -7.86 1.33 2.96
C ASN A 164 -7.45 2.50 2.08
N LEU A 165 -6.88 2.17 0.94
CA LEU A 165 -6.36 3.12 -0.02
C LEU A 165 -7.04 2.91 -1.38
N LYS A 166 -7.31 4.02 -2.08
CA LYS A 166 -7.81 4.03 -3.45
C LYS A 166 -6.78 4.59 -4.41
N LYS A 167 -6.64 3.97 -5.58
CA LYS A 167 -5.73 4.47 -6.61
C LYS A 167 -6.20 5.82 -7.12
N GLN A 168 -5.25 6.75 -7.32
CA GLN A 168 -5.49 8.01 -8.01
C GLN A 168 -5.22 7.88 -9.51
#